data_AF-A0A5W3I5J5-F1
#
_entry.id   AF-A0A5W3I5J5-F1
#
_cell.length_a   1.000
_cell.length_b   1.000
_cell.length_c   1.000
_cell.angle_alpha   90.00
_cell.angle_beta   90.00
_cell.angle_gamma   90.00
#
_symmetry.space_group_name_H-M   'P 1'
#
loop_
_entity.id
_entity.type
_entity.pdbx_description
1 polymer ?
#
loop_
_entity_poly.entity_id
_entity_poly.type
_entity_poly.pdbx_seq_one_letter_code
_entity_poly.pdbx_strand_id
1 'polypeptide(L)'
;MYIYDAKTNGFYAVLLKESYELAGTWPKAGVEVTEEEHKALMDGQSTGKVVSADSEGKPVLTDIEIDYVALATAERDRRSAAVTARINELVEAQDDGDITSDELTELATLREVRTKLRRLDLSKAPDINWPDM
;
A
#
# COMPACT_ATOMS: atom_id res chain seq x y z
N MET A 1 -7.93 31.99 4.16
CA MET A 1 -8.87 31.28 3.26
C MET A 1 -8.10 30.40 2.30
N TYR A 2 -8.63 29.22 2.00
CA TYR A 2 -8.05 28.24 1.07
C TYR A 2 -9.04 27.87 -0.03
N ILE A 3 -8.52 27.43 -1.17
CA ILE A 3 -9.26 26.69 -2.18
C ILE A 3 -8.80 25.24 -2.12
N TYR A 4 -9.73 24.31 -1.94
CA TYR A 4 -9.48 22.88 -2.00
C TYR A 4 -9.82 22.33 -3.39
N ASP A 5 -8.90 21.60 -4.00
CA ASP A 5 -9.12 20.88 -5.26
C ASP A 5 -9.19 19.38 -5.00
N ALA A 6 -10.40 18.83 -5.15
CA ALA A 6 -10.67 17.41 -4.98
C ALA A 6 -9.85 16.50 -5.93
N LYS A 7 -9.43 17.00 -7.10
CA LYS A 7 -8.67 16.20 -8.06
C LYS A 7 -7.25 15.93 -7.61
N THR A 8 -6.63 16.94 -7.00
CA THR A 8 -5.25 16.87 -6.50
C THR A 8 -5.20 16.58 -5.01
N ASN A 9 -6.35 16.58 -4.33
CA ASN A 9 -6.48 16.53 -2.87
C ASN A 9 -5.62 17.63 -2.20
N GLY A 10 -5.57 18.81 -2.84
CA GLY A 10 -4.65 19.89 -2.52
C GLY A 10 -5.35 21.12 -1.96
N PHE A 11 -4.69 21.81 -1.02
CA PHE A 11 -5.13 23.09 -0.47
C PHE A 11 -4.26 24.23 -1.00
N TYR A 12 -4.89 25.24 -1.56
CA TYR A 12 -4.25 26.41 -2.17
C TYR A 12 -4.60 27.65 -1.35
N ALA A 13 -3.61 28.22 -0.66
CA ALA A 13 -3.82 29.45 0.10
C ALA A 13 -4.19 30.60 -0.85
N VAL A 14 -5.33 31.25 -0.62
CA VAL A 14 -5.78 32.37 -1.45
C VAL A 14 -4.78 33.53 -1.44
N LEU A 15 -4.05 33.70 -0.33
CA LEU A 15 -2.97 34.69 -0.18
C LEU A 15 -1.81 34.49 -1.18
N LEU A 16 -1.63 33.28 -1.71
CA LEU A 16 -0.56 32.93 -2.66
C LEU A 16 -1.07 32.75 -4.10
N LYS A 17 -2.30 33.19 -4.38
CA LYS A 17 -2.97 32.98 -5.67
C LYS A 17 -2.11 33.42 -6.86
N GLU A 18 -1.55 34.62 -6.84
CA GLU A 18 -0.72 35.14 -7.94
C GLU A 18 0.49 34.23 -8.23
N SER A 19 1.14 33.71 -7.19
CA SER A 19 2.26 32.78 -7.34
C SER A 19 1.84 31.46 -7.97
N TYR A 20 0.68 30.92 -7.57
CA TYR A 20 0.13 29.70 -8.15
C TYR A 20 -0.31 29.88 -9.60
N GLU A 21 -0.91 31.03 -9.94
CA GLU A 21 -1.30 31.36 -11.31
C GLU A 21 -0.07 31.51 -12.22
N LEU A 22 0.98 32.20 -11.76
CA LEU A 22 2.25 32.32 -12.48
C LEU A 22 2.90 30.95 -12.71
N ALA A 23 2.80 30.05 -11.74
CA ALA A 23 3.27 28.67 -11.84
C ALA A 23 2.33 27.74 -12.64
N GLY A 24 1.15 28.21 -13.04
CA GLY A 24 0.13 27.40 -13.72
C GLY A 24 -0.48 26.29 -12.86
N THR A 25 -0.38 26.39 -11.53
CA THR A 25 -0.84 25.38 -10.56
C THR A 25 -2.14 25.75 -9.87
N TRP A 26 -2.63 26.98 -10.04
CA TRP A 26 -3.91 27.40 -9.48
C TRP A 26 -5.06 26.51 -9.99
N PRO A 27 -5.91 25.97 -9.11
CA PRO A 27 -6.93 25.02 -9.52
C PRO A 27 -8.01 25.70 -10.39
N LYS A 28 -8.40 25.01 -11.48
CA LYS A 28 -9.49 25.48 -12.37
C LYS A 28 -10.87 25.36 -11.72
N ALA A 29 -11.01 24.42 -10.78
CA ALA A 29 -12.21 24.18 -10.00
C ALA A 29 -11.76 23.78 -8.59
N GLY A 30 -12.41 24.35 -7.59
CA GLY A 30 -12.14 24.04 -6.19
C GLY A 30 -13.21 24.65 -5.29
N VAL A 31 -13.27 24.17 -4.06
CA VAL A 31 -14.24 24.61 -3.05
C VAL A 31 -13.53 25.50 -2.04
N GLU A 32 -14.19 26.57 -1.62
CA GLU A 32 -13.67 27.45 -0.57
C GLU A 32 -13.66 26.74 0.79
N VAL A 33 -12.56 26.91 1.51
CA VAL A 33 -12.33 26.33 2.84
C VAL A 33 -11.76 27.41 3.74
N THR A 34 -12.44 27.67 4.86
CA THR A 34 -11.99 28.65 5.86
C THR A 34 -10.68 28.23 6.51
N GLU A 35 -10.01 29.16 7.19
CA GLU A 35 -8.75 28.82 7.88
C GLU A 35 -9.00 27.88 9.06
N GLU A 36 -10.15 28.04 9.72
CA GLU A 36 -10.62 27.20 10.81
C GLU A 36 -10.92 25.78 10.34
N GLU A 37 -11.64 25.62 9.22
CA GLU A 37 -11.89 24.30 8.62
C GLU A 37 -10.59 23.64 8.18
N HIS A 38 -9.72 24.37 7.46
CA HIS A 38 -8.42 23.87 7.05
C HIS A 38 -7.60 23.39 8.27
N LYS A 39 -7.55 24.19 9.33
CA LYS A 39 -6.85 23.83 10.56
C LYS A 39 -7.44 22.56 11.19
N ALA A 40 -8.77 22.45 11.30
CA ALA A 40 -9.42 21.26 11.83
C ALA A 40 -9.11 20.00 11.02
N LEU A 41 -9.01 20.12 9.69
CA LEU A 41 -8.61 19.03 8.80
C LEU A 41 -7.14 18.64 9.05
N MET A 42 -6.22 19.60 9.15
CA MET A 42 -4.81 19.31 9.46
C MET A 42 -4.64 18.67 10.83
N ASP A 43 -5.37 19.16 11.84
CA ASP A 43 -5.37 18.59 13.20
C ASP A 43 -5.90 17.15 13.16
N GLY A 44 -6.97 16.88 12.40
CA GLY A 44 -7.48 15.53 12.19
C GLY A 44 -6.47 14.59 11.51
N GLN A 45 -5.71 15.08 10.52
CA GLN A 45 -4.64 14.29 9.91
C GLN A 45 -3.57 13.89 10.92
N SER A 46 -3.23 14.77 11.86
CA SER A 46 -2.26 14.44 12.93
C SER A 46 -2.74 13.32 13.87
N THR A 47 -4.04 13.01 13.87
CA THR A 47 -4.64 11.89 14.62
C THR A 47 -4.77 10.59 13.81
N GLY A 48 -4.24 10.55 12.59
CA GLY A 48 -4.24 9.36 11.74
C GLY A 48 -5.42 9.25 10.76
N LYS A 49 -6.21 10.31 10.62
CA LYS A 49 -7.24 10.42 9.57
C LYS A 49 -6.62 10.94 8.26
N VAL A 50 -7.34 10.78 7.16
CA VAL A 50 -6.97 11.35 5.86
C VAL A 50 -8.02 12.34 5.39
N VAL A 51 -7.59 13.34 4.63
CA VAL A 51 -8.52 14.23 3.94
C VAL A 51 -8.93 13.58 2.62
N SER A 52 -10.23 13.52 2.38
CA SER A 52 -10.82 13.09 1.11
C SER A 52 -11.93 14.04 0.70
N ALA A 53 -12.24 14.12 -0.59
CA ALA A 53 -13.40 14.86 -1.08
C ALA A 53 -14.70 14.09 -0.84
N ASP A 54 -15.73 14.75 -0.35
CA ASP A 54 -17.09 14.21 -0.32
C ASP A 54 -17.78 14.30 -1.70
N SER A 55 -19.06 13.94 -1.77
CA SER A 55 -19.86 14.00 -3.01
C SER A 55 -20.01 15.41 -3.59
N GLU A 56 -19.81 16.46 -2.79
CA GLU A 56 -19.86 17.86 -3.21
C GLU A 56 -18.47 18.42 -3.52
N GLY A 57 -17.41 17.62 -3.38
CA GLY A 57 -16.03 18.05 -3.57
C GLY A 57 -15.44 18.79 -2.36
N LYS A 58 -16.11 18.80 -1.21
CA LYS A 58 -15.59 19.41 0.02
C LYS A 58 -14.62 18.47 0.72
N PRO A 59 -13.56 18.99 1.34
CA PRO A 59 -12.63 18.16 2.09
C PRO A 59 -13.26 17.73 3.42
N VAL A 60 -13.26 16.43 3.66
CA VAL A 60 -13.72 15.81 4.90
C VAL A 60 -12.66 14.86 5.44
N LEU A 61 -12.65 14.65 6.75
CA LEU A 61 -11.79 13.66 7.38
C LEU A 61 -12.43 12.28 7.31
N THR A 62 -11.69 11.33 6.77
CA THR A 62 -12.07 9.91 6.72
C THR A 62 -11.02 9.06 7.42
N ASP A 63 -11.44 7.89 7.88
CA ASP A 63 -10.51 6.89 8.40
C ASP A 63 -9.73 6.27 7.25
N ILE A 64 -8.49 5.85 7.51
CA ILE A 64 -7.70 5.12 6.54
C ILE A 64 -8.31 3.73 6.39
N GLU A 65 -8.90 3.47 5.23
CA GLU A 65 -9.33 2.12 4.87
C GLU A 65 -8.12 1.36 4.29
N ILE A 66 -7.53 0.50 5.13
CA ILE A 66 -6.43 -0.38 4.71
C ILE A 66 -7.05 -1.69 4.24
N ASP A 67 -6.85 -2.02 2.96
CA ASP A 67 -7.15 -3.36 2.45
C ASP A 67 -6.04 -4.33 2.86
N TYR A 68 -6.16 -4.83 4.10
CA TYR A 68 -5.21 -5.80 4.65
C TYR A 68 -5.18 -7.11 3.85
N VAL A 69 -6.27 -7.49 3.18
CA VAL A 69 -6.33 -8.69 2.35
C VAL A 69 -5.50 -8.50 1.08
N ALA A 70 -5.59 -7.34 0.43
CA ALA A 70 -4.74 -7.00 -0.72
C ALA A 70 -3.26 -6.97 -0.34
N LEU A 71 -2.91 -6.35 0.79
CA LEU A 71 -1.53 -6.33 1.29
C LEU A 71 -0.99 -7.74 1.59
N ALA A 72 -1.79 -8.57 2.27
CA ALA A 72 -1.42 -9.96 2.55
C ALA A 72 -1.30 -10.79 1.26
N THR A 73 -2.12 -10.53 0.26
CA THR A 73 -2.04 -11.19 -1.05
C THR A 73 -0.72 -10.86 -1.75
N ALA A 74 -0.35 -9.59 -1.81
CA ALA A 74 0.92 -9.15 -2.39
C ALA A 74 2.13 -9.78 -1.68
N GLU A 75 2.09 -9.87 -0.34
CA GLU A 75 3.16 -10.49 0.44
C GLU A 75 3.26 -12.01 0.21
N ARG A 76 2.13 -12.73 0.15
CA ARG A 76 2.10 -14.16 -0.19
C ARG A 76 2.71 -14.40 -1.58
N ASP A 77 2.37 -13.56 -2.54
CA ASP A 77 2.84 -13.70 -3.92
C ASP A 77 4.34 -13.40 -4.02
N ARG A 78 4.84 -12.36 -3.32
CA ARG A 78 6.26 -12.06 -3.18
C ARG A 78 7.06 -13.23 -2.59
N ARG A 79 6.59 -13.81 -1.47
CA ARG A 79 7.24 -14.98 -0.84
C ARG A 79 7.19 -16.20 -1.73
N SER A 80 6.05 -16.45 -2.38
CA SER A 80 5.87 -17.57 -3.29
C SER A 80 6.81 -17.49 -4.49
N ALA A 81 7.04 -16.29 -5.03
CA ALA A 81 7.99 -16.07 -6.11
C ALA A 81 9.43 -16.38 -5.66
N ALA A 82 9.86 -15.87 -4.51
CA ALA A 82 11.19 -16.13 -3.96
C ALA A 82 11.43 -17.63 -3.70
N VAL A 83 10.48 -18.30 -3.04
CA VAL A 83 10.56 -19.75 -2.76
C VAL A 83 10.56 -20.55 -4.07
N THR A 84 9.76 -20.15 -5.06
CA THR A 84 9.71 -20.85 -6.35
C THR A 84 11.02 -20.70 -7.12
N ALA A 85 11.64 -19.52 -7.11
CA ALA A 85 12.94 -19.32 -7.75
C ALA A 85 14.01 -20.25 -7.16
N ARG A 86 14.12 -20.30 -5.83
CA ARG A 86 15.09 -21.18 -5.16
C ARG A 86 14.81 -22.66 -5.39
N ILE A 87 13.53 -23.07 -5.39
CA ILE A 87 13.16 -24.44 -5.74
C ILE A 87 13.60 -24.80 -7.16
N ASN A 88 13.48 -23.88 -8.13
CA ASN A 88 13.88 -24.16 -9.51
C ASN A 88 15.39 -24.36 -9.61
N GLU A 89 16.21 -23.51 -8.97
CA GLU A 89 17.67 -23.68 -8.91
C GLU A 89 18.06 -25.06 -8.33
N LEU A 90 17.42 -25.45 -7.22
CA LEU A 90 17.70 -26.74 -6.57
C LEU A 90 17.21 -27.94 -7.40
N VAL A 91 16.14 -27.78 -8.17
CA VAL A 91 15.67 -28.82 -9.10
C VAL A 91 16.63 -28.96 -10.28
N GLU A 92 17.15 -27.86 -10.82
CA GLU A 92 18.18 -27.90 -11.87
C GLU A 92 19.44 -28.63 -11.38
N ALA A 93 19.93 -28.33 -10.17
CA ALA A 93 21.05 -29.06 -9.57
C ALA A 93 20.75 -30.56 -9.35
N GLN A 94 19.49 -30.87 -8.98
CA GLN A 94 19.07 -32.26 -8.86
C GLN A 94 19.08 -33.00 -10.21
N ASP A 95 18.64 -32.33 -11.26
CA ASP A 95 18.57 -32.87 -12.62
C ASP A 95 19.97 -33.01 -13.25
N ASP A 96 20.89 -32.09 -12.94
CA ASP A 96 22.31 -32.15 -13.35
C ASP A 96 23.13 -33.16 -12.53
N GLY A 97 22.57 -33.63 -11.41
CA GLY A 97 23.18 -34.64 -10.53
C GLY A 97 24.27 -34.10 -9.62
N ASP A 98 24.34 -32.78 -9.41
CA ASP A 98 25.30 -32.09 -8.53
C ASP A 98 24.69 -31.62 -7.19
N ILE A 99 23.39 -31.87 -6.97
CA ILE A 99 22.73 -31.53 -5.70
C ILE A 99 23.38 -32.24 -4.49
N THR A 100 23.62 -31.46 -3.44
CA THR A 100 24.14 -31.96 -2.15
C THR A 100 23.02 -32.47 -1.22
N SER A 101 23.41 -33.17 -0.15
CA SER A 101 22.44 -33.64 0.87
C SER A 101 21.74 -32.49 1.60
N ASP A 102 22.44 -31.37 1.82
CA ASP A 102 21.90 -30.20 2.49
C ASP A 102 20.89 -29.48 1.57
N GLU A 103 21.23 -29.31 0.30
CA GLU A 103 20.34 -28.76 -0.73
C GLU A 103 19.08 -29.61 -0.96
N LEU A 104 19.20 -30.93 -0.88
CA LEU A 104 18.04 -31.82 -0.95
C LEU A 104 17.09 -31.61 0.24
N THR A 105 17.65 -31.35 1.43
CA THR A 105 16.89 -31.03 2.65
C THR A 105 16.24 -29.65 2.55
N GLU A 106 16.96 -28.66 2.00
CA GLU A 106 16.44 -27.34 1.68
C GLU A 106 15.27 -27.43 0.69
N LEU A 107 15.43 -28.19 -0.40
CA LEU A 107 14.41 -28.39 -1.43
C LEU A 107 13.12 -28.99 -0.85
N ALA A 108 13.24 -29.99 0.03
CA ALA A 108 12.08 -30.56 0.72
C ALA A 108 11.36 -29.52 1.60
N THR A 109 12.13 -28.76 2.38
CA THR A 109 11.61 -27.69 3.26
C THR A 109 10.90 -26.60 2.46
N LEU A 110 11.51 -26.09 1.39
CA LEU A 110 10.93 -25.05 0.55
C LEU A 110 9.64 -25.51 -0.15
N ARG A 111 9.56 -26.79 -0.55
CA ARG A 111 8.33 -27.37 -1.11
C ARG A 111 7.19 -27.40 -0.08
N GLU A 112 7.51 -27.63 1.19
CA GLU A 112 6.55 -27.53 2.29
C GLU A 112 6.10 -26.07 2.51
N VAL A 113 7.04 -25.13 2.58
CA VAL A 113 6.75 -23.68 2.71
C VAL A 113 5.86 -23.20 1.57
N ARG A 114 6.18 -23.53 0.31
CA ARG A 114 5.36 -23.19 -0.86
C ARG A 114 3.93 -23.74 -0.74
N THR A 115 3.77 -24.93 -0.18
CA THR A 115 2.45 -25.53 0.04
C THR A 115 1.67 -24.80 1.13
N LYS A 116 2.32 -24.42 2.23
CA LYS A 116 1.72 -23.61 3.30
C LYS A 116 1.28 -22.24 2.76
N LEU A 117 2.14 -21.55 2.01
CA LEU A 117 1.84 -20.25 1.39
C LEU A 117 0.59 -20.31 0.49
N ARG A 118 0.47 -21.34 -0.35
CA ARG A 118 -0.70 -21.54 -1.24
C ARG A 118 -2.02 -21.78 -0.50
N ARG A 119 -1.96 -22.25 0.74
CA ARG A 119 -3.11 -22.61 1.57
C ARG A 119 -3.46 -21.55 2.62
N LEU A 120 -2.72 -20.44 2.67
CA LEU A 120 -2.99 -19.36 3.61
C LEU A 120 -4.39 -18.76 3.38
N ASP A 121 -5.15 -18.68 4.46
CA ASP A 121 -6.42 -17.95 4.51
C ASP A 121 -6.14 -16.47 4.78
N LEU A 122 -6.11 -15.68 3.70
CA LEU A 122 -5.80 -14.25 3.76
C LEU A 122 -6.98 -13.39 4.25
N SER A 123 -8.18 -13.95 4.40
CA SER A 123 -9.35 -13.21 4.91
C SER A 123 -9.20 -12.78 6.37
N LYS A 124 -8.23 -13.36 7.08
CA LYS A 124 -7.90 -13.05 8.48
C LYS A 124 -6.91 -11.90 8.64
N ALA A 125 -6.50 -11.26 7.56
CA ALA A 125 -5.52 -10.18 7.61
C ALA A 125 -6.02 -9.04 8.53
N PRO A 126 -5.13 -8.42 9.33
CA PRO A 126 -3.66 -8.59 9.32
C PRO A 126 -3.13 -9.79 10.13
N ASP A 127 -3.98 -10.52 10.87
CA ASP A 127 -3.57 -11.64 11.72
C ASP A 127 -3.40 -12.94 10.92
N ILE A 128 -2.30 -13.01 10.19
CA ILE A 128 -1.92 -14.16 9.36
C ILE A 128 -0.76 -14.91 10.01
N ASN A 129 -0.94 -16.20 10.24
CA ASN A 129 0.15 -17.09 10.65
C ASN A 129 1.00 -17.49 9.43
N TRP A 130 2.01 -16.68 9.13
CA TRP A 130 2.92 -16.92 8.03
C TRP A 130 3.81 -18.14 8.28
N PRO A 131 4.10 -18.98 7.26
CA PRO A 131 5.10 -20.02 7.40
C PRO A 131 6.50 -19.41 7.57
N ASP A 132 7.30 -20.03 8.43
CA ASP A 132 8.73 -19.74 8.54
C ASP A 132 9.42 -20.00 7.20
N MET A 133 10.41 -19.15 6.88
CA MET A 133 11.21 -19.24 5.66
C MET A 133 12.44 -20.10 5.89
#